data_AF-A0A7W7PL51-F1
#
_entry.id   AF-A0A7W7PL51-F1
#
_cell.length_a   1.000
_cell.length_b   1.000
_cell.length_c   1.000
_cell.angle_alpha   90.00
_cell.angle_beta   90.00
_cell.angle_gamma   90.00
#
_symmetry.space_group_name_H-M   'P 1'
#
loop_
_entity.id
_entity.type
_entity.pdbx_description
1 polymer ?
#
loop_
_entity_poly.entity_id
_entity_poly.type
_entity_poly.pdbx_seq_one_letter_code
_entity_poly.pdbx_strand_id
1 'polypeptide(L)'
;MGQTDLSRPLGRDGGWAEAEPPCGNAAYAELPVRPYDLLTLAVCRALPPLWALLGLRRAAGMLRHYLRGSGAPYRVDGEALLALSVVRSAADAQLERWRAEALARWRAGPRTPAAYPGDSGWRDVLITRGVSADWWLALRCAEFRLTGTVRVDAAGGTVVDYRFAVQKAWNFDRGGSECGIPFTPFARLHETGLAKEFTVTGEAFGHA
;
A
#
# COMPACT_ATOMS: atom_id res chain seq x y z
N MET A 1 21.74 23.33 -20.61
CA MET A 1 21.53 21.98 -20.02
C MET A 1 21.09 22.20 -18.59
N GLY A 2 19.92 21.68 -18.18
CA GLY A 2 19.46 21.78 -16.79
C GLY A 2 20.36 20.97 -15.87
N GLN A 3 20.71 21.51 -14.72
CA GLN A 3 21.56 20.84 -13.74
C GLN A 3 20.67 19.96 -12.87
N THR A 4 20.88 18.64 -12.94
CA THR A 4 20.24 17.72 -12.00
C THR A 4 20.99 17.80 -10.68
N ASP A 5 20.31 18.22 -9.62
CA ASP A 5 20.88 18.19 -8.28
C ASP A 5 20.77 16.75 -7.74
N LEU A 6 21.92 16.08 -7.59
CA LEU A 6 22.02 14.74 -7.01
C LEU A 6 22.14 14.76 -5.48
N SER A 7 21.90 15.90 -4.84
CA SER A 7 21.82 16.00 -3.38
C SER A 7 20.69 15.14 -2.80
N ARG A 8 20.61 15.12 -1.45
CA ARG A 8 19.61 14.36 -0.67
C ARG A 8 18.21 14.51 -1.28
N PRO A 9 17.49 13.40 -1.56
CA PRO A 9 16.16 13.46 -2.17
C PRO A 9 15.20 14.27 -1.31
N LEU A 10 14.25 14.93 -1.97
CA LEU A 10 13.24 15.76 -1.33
C LEU A 10 12.38 14.92 -0.39
N GLY A 11 12.12 15.47 0.80
CA GLY A 11 11.07 15.06 1.73
C GLY A 11 10.93 13.57 2.04
N ARG A 12 11.90 12.97 2.74
CA ARG A 12 11.74 11.65 3.40
C ARG A 12 11.07 11.74 4.78
N ASP A 13 10.79 12.95 5.27
CA ASP A 13 10.34 13.15 6.65
C ASP A 13 9.01 12.43 6.92
N GLY A 14 9.04 11.55 7.93
CA GLY A 14 7.90 10.72 8.34
C GLY A 14 7.69 9.44 7.54
N GLY A 15 8.54 9.11 6.56
CA GLY A 15 8.51 7.84 5.84
C GLY A 15 9.64 6.89 6.26
N TRP A 16 9.34 5.59 6.33
CA TRP A 16 10.34 4.57 6.68
C TRP A 16 11.07 4.05 5.43
N ALA A 17 12.19 3.35 5.65
CA ALA A 17 13.16 3.01 4.61
C ALA A 17 12.73 1.91 3.66
N GLU A 18 12.27 0.80 4.23
CA GLU A 18 12.06 -0.47 3.56
C GLU A 18 10.61 -0.89 3.77
N ALA A 19 9.99 -1.50 2.76
CA ALA A 19 8.65 -2.03 2.95
C ALA A 19 8.71 -3.14 4.01
N GLU A 20 7.65 -3.29 4.79
CA GLU A 20 7.58 -4.42 5.71
C GLU A 20 7.61 -5.74 4.91
N PRO A 21 8.48 -6.69 5.28
CA PRO A 21 8.48 -8.00 4.65
C PRO A 21 7.17 -8.73 4.99
N PRO A 22 6.61 -9.52 4.06
CA PRO A 22 5.42 -10.31 4.36
C PRO A 22 5.71 -11.36 5.45
N CYS A 23 4.67 -11.78 6.16
CA CYS A 23 4.67 -13.00 6.97
C CYS A 23 5.69 -13.05 8.14
N GLY A 24 6.08 -11.90 8.72
CA GLY A 24 6.99 -11.88 9.88
C GLY A 24 6.41 -12.48 11.17
N ASN A 25 5.08 -12.67 11.22
CA ASN A 25 4.35 -12.88 12.48
C ASN A 25 4.00 -14.36 12.76
N ALA A 26 4.03 -15.23 11.74
CA ALA A 26 3.78 -16.66 11.87
C ALA A 26 4.34 -17.43 10.68
N ALA A 27 4.87 -18.62 10.93
CA ALA A 27 5.43 -19.46 9.88
C ALA A 27 4.40 -20.40 9.26
N TYR A 28 4.59 -20.69 7.97
CA TYR A 28 3.64 -21.41 7.15
C TYR A 28 3.68 -22.92 7.41
N ALA A 29 2.51 -23.53 7.58
CA ALA A 29 2.35 -24.98 7.72
C ALA A 29 3.16 -25.64 8.86
N GLU A 30 3.46 -24.90 9.94
CA GLU A 30 4.14 -25.42 11.12
C GLU A 30 3.22 -26.17 12.10
N LEU A 31 1.92 -25.90 12.04
CA LEU A 31 0.94 -26.47 12.96
C LEU A 31 0.13 -27.59 12.31
N PRO A 32 -0.24 -28.63 13.07
CA PRO A 32 -1.17 -29.64 12.57
C PRO A 32 -2.58 -29.05 12.41
N VAL A 33 -3.27 -29.51 11.37
CA VAL A 33 -4.68 -29.16 11.09
C VAL A 33 -5.59 -29.74 12.19
N ARG A 34 -6.53 -28.93 12.68
CA ARG A 34 -7.61 -29.35 13.58
C ARG A 34 -8.98 -29.28 12.89
N PRO A 35 -10.01 -30.00 13.38
CA PRO A 35 -11.35 -29.93 12.82
C PRO A 35 -11.94 -28.51 12.74
N TYR A 36 -11.67 -27.66 13.75
CA TYR A 36 -12.10 -26.27 13.75
C TYR A 36 -11.45 -25.42 12.63
N ASP A 37 -10.24 -25.79 12.20
CA ASP A 37 -9.55 -25.10 11.10
C ASP A 37 -10.26 -25.40 9.77
N LEU A 38 -10.74 -26.63 9.59
CA LEU A 38 -11.57 -27.01 8.43
C LEU A 38 -12.93 -26.30 8.41
N LEU A 39 -13.56 -26.12 9.58
CA LEU A 39 -14.78 -25.32 9.69
C LEU A 39 -14.53 -23.86 9.30
N THR A 40 -13.44 -23.27 9.82
CA THR A 40 -13.04 -21.90 9.49
C THR A 40 -12.76 -21.75 7.99
N LEU A 41 -12.06 -22.73 7.39
CA LEU A 41 -11.80 -22.78 5.96
C LEU A 41 -13.10 -22.85 5.15
N ALA A 42 -14.06 -23.67 5.57
CA ALA A 42 -15.36 -23.80 4.88
C ALA A 42 -16.15 -22.48 4.92
N VAL A 43 -16.19 -21.81 6.07
CA VAL A 43 -16.81 -20.47 6.21
C VAL A 43 -16.10 -19.47 5.30
N CYS A 44 -14.76 -19.44 5.31
CA CYS A 44 -13.99 -18.54 4.47
C CYS A 44 -14.23 -18.79 2.98
N ARG A 45 -14.45 -20.03 2.55
CA ARG A 45 -14.77 -20.34 1.14
C ARG A 45 -16.15 -19.84 0.71
N ALA A 46 -17.10 -19.71 1.63
CA ALA A 46 -18.44 -19.18 1.36
C ALA A 46 -18.48 -17.64 1.29
N LEU A 47 -17.53 -16.94 1.90
CA LEU A 47 -17.53 -15.47 1.96
C LEU A 47 -17.27 -14.78 0.60
N PRO A 48 -16.28 -15.16 -0.22
CA PRO A 48 -16.01 -14.48 -1.48
C PRO A 48 -17.18 -14.39 -2.46
N PRO A 49 -17.99 -15.44 -2.71
CA PRO A 49 -19.15 -15.29 -3.58
C PRO A 49 -20.19 -14.32 -3.00
N LEU A 50 -20.43 -14.34 -1.68
CA LEU A 50 -21.33 -13.40 -1.01
C LEU A 50 -20.82 -11.95 -1.14
N TRP A 51 -19.54 -11.72 -0.88
CA TRP A 51 -18.91 -10.41 -1.03
C TRP A 51 -18.98 -9.91 -2.48
N ALA A 52 -18.74 -10.78 -3.46
CA ALA A 52 -18.86 -10.43 -4.86
C ALA A 52 -20.31 -10.01 -5.24
N LEU A 53 -21.33 -10.70 -4.70
CA LEU A 53 -22.75 -10.32 -4.87
C LEU A 53 -23.07 -8.96 -4.25
N LEU A 54 -22.41 -8.60 -3.15
CA LEU A 54 -22.53 -7.30 -2.49
C LEU A 54 -21.65 -6.21 -3.14
N GLY A 55 -20.98 -6.48 -4.25
CA GLY A 55 -20.11 -5.53 -4.95
C GLY A 55 -18.71 -5.35 -4.35
N LEU A 56 -18.36 -6.13 -3.31
CA LEU A 56 -17.06 -6.10 -2.62
C LEU A 56 -16.02 -6.96 -3.36
N ARG A 57 -15.77 -6.59 -4.63
CA ARG A 57 -15.00 -7.40 -5.57
C ARG A 57 -13.52 -7.54 -5.18
N ARG A 58 -12.91 -6.49 -4.62
CA ARG A 58 -11.49 -6.49 -4.23
C ARG A 58 -11.29 -7.35 -2.99
N ALA A 59 -12.14 -7.17 -1.98
CA ALA A 59 -12.13 -8.01 -0.78
C ALA A 59 -12.34 -9.49 -1.13
N ALA A 60 -13.32 -9.79 -2.00
CA ALA A 60 -13.56 -11.15 -2.48
C ALA A 60 -12.36 -11.73 -3.27
N GLY A 61 -11.68 -10.90 -4.06
CA GLY A 61 -10.46 -11.27 -4.78
C GLY A 61 -9.34 -11.68 -3.84
N MET A 62 -9.04 -10.84 -2.84
CA MET A 62 -7.98 -11.10 -1.87
C MET A 62 -8.25 -12.33 -1.01
N LEU A 63 -9.46 -12.48 -0.48
CA LEU A 63 -9.80 -13.66 0.30
C LEU A 63 -9.73 -14.95 -0.54
N ARG A 64 -10.17 -14.92 -1.81
CA ARG A 64 -9.96 -16.08 -2.70
C ARG A 64 -8.49 -16.40 -2.90
N HIS A 65 -7.66 -15.38 -3.07
CA HIS A 65 -6.23 -15.56 -3.27
C HIS A 65 -5.56 -16.17 -2.04
N TYR A 66 -5.89 -15.66 -0.86
CA TYR A 66 -5.47 -16.23 0.42
C TYR A 66 -5.78 -17.73 0.52
N LEU A 67 -7.04 -18.09 0.21
CA LEU A 67 -7.55 -19.46 0.31
C LEU A 67 -7.02 -20.41 -0.77
N ARG A 68 -6.37 -19.89 -1.83
CA ARG A 68 -5.62 -20.73 -2.79
C ARG A 68 -4.32 -21.25 -2.20
N GLY A 69 -3.80 -20.64 -1.14
CA GLY A 69 -2.62 -21.14 -0.41
C GLY A 69 -1.28 -20.99 -1.13
N SER A 70 -1.21 -20.28 -2.26
CA SER A 70 0.05 -20.14 -3.02
C SER A 70 1.07 -19.21 -2.35
N GLY A 71 0.59 -18.16 -1.68
CA GLY A 71 1.43 -17.07 -1.17
C GLY A 71 2.07 -16.21 -2.26
N ALA A 72 1.69 -16.41 -3.53
CA ALA A 72 2.20 -15.61 -4.63
C ALA A 72 1.81 -14.13 -4.47
N PRO A 73 2.62 -13.16 -4.90
CA PRO A 73 2.25 -11.75 -4.84
C PRO A 73 0.91 -11.48 -5.54
N TYR A 74 0.08 -10.65 -4.93
CA TYR A 74 -1.21 -10.25 -5.48
C TYR A 74 -1.15 -8.80 -5.95
N ARG A 75 -1.30 -8.58 -7.27
CA ARG A 75 -1.31 -7.24 -7.84
C ARG A 75 -2.68 -6.59 -7.72
N VAL A 76 -2.74 -5.40 -7.13
CA VAL A 76 -3.93 -4.54 -7.09
C VAL A 76 -3.85 -3.44 -8.14
N ASP A 77 -5.01 -2.85 -8.43
CA ASP A 77 -5.11 -1.64 -9.24
C ASP A 77 -4.64 -0.42 -8.42
N GLY A 78 -3.42 0.04 -8.72
CA GLY A 78 -2.80 1.17 -8.04
C GLY A 78 -3.50 2.49 -8.31
N GLU A 79 -4.07 2.68 -9.51
CA GLU A 79 -4.80 3.90 -9.89
C GLU A 79 -6.10 3.99 -9.08
N ALA A 80 -6.85 2.89 -9.02
CA ALA A 80 -8.08 2.83 -8.21
C ALA A 80 -7.82 3.00 -6.70
N LEU A 81 -6.64 2.62 -6.22
CA LEU A 81 -6.24 2.82 -4.83
C LEU A 81 -5.80 4.27 -4.57
N LEU A 82 -5.01 4.85 -5.48
CA LEU A 82 -4.59 6.25 -5.44
C LEU A 82 -5.79 7.21 -5.54
N ALA A 83 -6.85 6.82 -6.27
CA ALA A 83 -8.07 7.61 -6.42
C ALA A 83 -8.92 7.70 -5.13
N LEU A 84 -8.65 6.90 -4.09
CA LEU A 84 -9.32 7.06 -2.80
C LEU A 84 -8.96 8.41 -2.18
N SER A 85 -9.96 9.18 -1.74
CA SER A 85 -9.77 10.54 -1.23
C SER A 85 -8.69 10.65 -0.15
N VAL A 86 -8.63 9.70 0.79
CA VAL A 86 -7.63 9.68 1.85
C VAL A 86 -6.20 9.40 1.32
N VAL A 87 -6.06 8.51 0.34
CA VAL A 87 -4.78 8.16 -0.28
C VAL A 87 -4.30 9.30 -1.17
N ARG A 88 -5.20 9.84 -1.99
CA ARG A 88 -4.96 11.01 -2.83
C ARG A 88 -4.51 12.20 -2.00
N SER A 89 -5.22 12.51 -0.91
CA SER A 89 -4.86 13.64 -0.04
C SER A 89 -3.48 13.46 0.60
N ALA A 90 -3.16 12.25 1.06
CA ALA A 90 -1.84 11.95 1.62
C ALA A 90 -0.72 12.11 0.58
N ALA A 91 -0.96 11.65 -0.64
CA ALA A 91 -0.01 11.79 -1.74
C ALA A 91 0.12 13.26 -2.21
N ASP A 92 -0.96 14.02 -2.33
CA ASP A 92 -0.92 15.45 -2.69
C ASP A 92 -0.16 16.28 -1.66
N ALA A 93 -0.41 16.04 -0.37
CA ALA A 93 0.33 16.70 0.69
C ALA A 93 1.84 16.45 0.59
N GLN A 94 2.25 15.26 0.14
CA GLN A 94 3.67 14.96 -0.09
C GLN A 94 4.22 15.64 -1.34
N LEU A 95 3.46 15.65 -2.44
CA LEU A 95 3.87 16.35 -3.66
C LEU A 95 4.02 17.87 -3.42
N GLU A 96 3.13 18.47 -2.63
CA GLU A 96 3.27 19.88 -2.24
C GLU A 96 4.50 20.16 -1.39
N ARG A 97 4.84 19.27 -0.45
CA ARG A 97 6.11 19.38 0.29
C ARG A 97 7.31 19.36 -0.64
N TRP A 98 7.32 18.44 -1.61
CA TRP A 98 8.40 18.39 -2.60
C TRP A 98 8.48 19.66 -3.45
N ARG A 99 7.35 20.21 -3.93
CA ARG A 99 7.33 21.48 -4.68
C ARG A 99 7.91 22.62 -3.85
N ALA A 100 7.46 22.77 -2.62
CA ALA A 100 7.93 23.83 -1.72
C ALA A 100 9.43 23.73 -1.44
N GLU A 101 9.93 22.52 -1.17
CA GLU A 101 11.35 22.27 -0.90
C GLU A 101 12.21 22.49 -2.16
N ALA A 102 11.79 21.98 -3.31
CA ALA A 102 12.47 22.20 -4.59
C ALA A 102 12.57 23.69 -4.92
N LEU A 103 11.48 24.44 -4.75
CA LEU A 103 11.44 25.88 -5.00
C LEU A 103 12.34 26.64 -4.02
N ALA A 104 12.41 26.23 -2.76
CA ALA A 104 13.30 26.83 -1.77
C ALA A 104 14.78 26.61 -2.15
N ARG A 105 15.16 25.37 -2.51
CA ARG A 105 16.52 25.05 -2.98
C ARG A 105 16.87 25.82 -4.26
N TRP A 106 15.93 25.90 -5.20
CA TRP A 106 16.10 26.66 -6.44
C TRP A 106 16.31 28.15 -6.19
N ARG A 107 15.53 28.77 -5.29
CA ARG A 107 15.65 30.20 -4.92
C ARG A 107 16.98 30.56 -4.26
N ALA A 108 17.55 29.61 -3.51
CA ALA A 108 18.85 29.73 -2.86
C ALA A 108 20.04 29.49 -3.82
N GLY A 109 19.79 28.81 -4.94
CA GLY A 109 20.78 28.52 -5.97
C GLY A 109 20.82 29.54 -7.13
N PRO A 110 21.39 29.15 -8.28
CA PRO A 110 21.56 30.01 -9.46
C PRO A 110 20.26 30.40 -10.20
N ARG A 111 19.10 29.91 -9.76
CA ARG A 111 17.78 30.14 -10.37
C ARG A 111 17.68 29.80 -11.87
N THR A 112 18.47 28.82 -12.31
CA THR A 112 18.35 28.21 -13.63
C THR A 112 17.42 26.99 -13.57
N PRO A 113 16.88 26.50 -14.71
CA PRO A 113 16.07 25.29 -14.72
C PRO A 113 16.79 24.12 -14.05
N ALA A 114 16.11 23.49 -13.11
CA ALA A 114 16.68 22.46 -12.24
C ALA A 114 15.73 21.27 -12.04
N ALA A 115 16.29 20.12 -11.73
CA ALA A 115 15.55 18.91 -11.42
C ALA A 115 16.03 18.32 -10.08
N TYR A 116 15.08 17.95 -9.23
CA TYR A 116 15.31 17.45 -7.88
C TYR A 116 14.63 16.08 -7.72
N PRO A 117 15.38 15.01 -7.36
CA PRO A 117 14.78 13.71 -7.10
C PRO A 117 13.94 13.75 -5.80
N GLY A 118 12.77 13.10 -5.83
CA GLY A 118 11.87 12.98 -4.69
C GLY A 118 11.70 11.53 -4.24
N ASP A 119 11.73 11.31 -2.93
CA ASP A 119 11.46 10.00 -2.33
C ASP A 119 10.80 10.18 -0.96
N SER A 120 9.56 9.71 -0.84
CA SER A 120 8.76 9.93 0.36
C SER A 120 9.12 8.98 1.49
N GLY A 121 9.92 7.95 1.22
CA GLY A 121 9.91 6.72 2.01
C GLY A 121 8.56 6.00 1.93
N TRP A 122 8.48 4.84 2.57
CA TRP A 122 7.21 4.14 2.76
C TRP A 122 6.37 4.83 3.82
N ARG A 123 5.06 4.88 3.60
CA ARG A 123 4.07 5.56 4.42
C ARG A 123 2.80 4.73 4.41
N ASP A 124 1.99 4.83 5.46
CA ASP A 124 0.67 4.24 5.50
C ASP A 124 -0.42 5.30 5.59
N VAL A 125 -1.61 4.90 5.16
CA VAL A 125 -2.82 5.66 5.37
C VAL A 125 -3.98 4.71 5.60
N LEU A 126 -4.72 4.93 6.68
CA LEU A 126 -5.87 4.11 7.04
C LEU A 126 -7.00 4.30 6.02
N ILE A 127 -7.57 3.20 5.55
CA ILE A 127 -8.77 3.16 4.73
C ILE A 127 -9.89 2.71 5.62
N THR A 128 -10.78 3.62 6.00
CA THR A 128 -11.93 3.28 6.84
C THR A 128 -13.09 2.75 5.98
N ARG A 129 -14.05 2.08 6.62
CA ARG A 129 -15.29 1.63 5.98
C ARG A 129 -16.05 2.78 5.28
N GLY A 130 -15.99 3.99 5.84
CA GLY A 130 -16.64 5.18 5.27
C GLY A 130 -15.95 5.72 4.02
N VAL A 131 -14.65 5.46 3.84
CA VAL A 131 -13.92 5.79 2.60
C VAL A 131 -14.24 4.77 1.51
N SER A 132 -14.10 3.49 1.82
CA SER A 132 -14.47 2.41 0.90
C SER A 132 -14.59 1.09 1.66
N ALA A 133 -15.79 0.53 1.74
CA ALA A 133 -15.99 -0.77 2.39
C ALA A 133 -15.22 -1.91 1.69
N ASP A 134 -15.13 -1.87 0.36
CA ASP A 134 -14.41 -2.87 -0.43
C ASP A 134 -12.90 -2.82 -0.13
N TRP A 135 -12.27 -1.65 -0.22
CA TRP A 135 -10.85 -1.50 0.08
C TRP A 135 -10.52 -1.64 1.57
N TRP A 136 -11.43 -1.24 2.46
CA TRP A 136 -11.27 -1.45 3.90
C TRP A 136 -11.22 -2.94 4.23
N LEU A 137 -12.16 -3.75 3.72
CA LEU A 137 -12.13 -5.21 3.91
C LEU A 137 -10.95 -5.87 3.18
N ALA A 138 -10.51 -5.31 2.06
CA ALA A 138 -9.39 -5.83 1.29
C ALA A 138 -8.05 -5.58 1.98
N LEU A 139 -7.74 -4.34 2.37
CA LEU A 139 -6.40 -3.92 2.80
C LEU A 139 -6.33 -3.25 4.17
N ARG A 140 -7.41 -2.62 4.63
CA ARG A 140 -7.50 -1.76 5.84
C ARG A 140 -6.64 -0.50 5.81
N CYS A 141 -5.45 -0.53 5.23
CA CYS A 141 -4.61 0.65 4.96
C CYS A 141 -3.90 0.50 3.61
N ALA A 142 -3.50 1.62 3.01
CA ALA A 142 -2.58 1.63 1.90
C ALA A 142 -1.18 1.94 2.41
N GLU A 143 -0.25 1.00 2.27
CA GLU A 143 1.19 1.23 2.46
C GLU A 143 1.80 1.56 1.11
N PHE A 144 2.28 2.80 0.97
CA PHE A 144 2.72 3.34 -0.31
C PHE A 144 4.02 4.13 -0.20
N ARG A 145 4.69 4.29 -1.35
CA ARG A 145 5.86 5.14 -1.53
C ARG A 145 5.73 5.93 -2.82
N LEU A 146 6.01 7.22 -2.74
CA LEU A 146 6.17 8.08 -3.89
C LEU A 146 7.65 8.18 -4.23
N THR A 147 7.99 7.95 -5.49
CA THR A 147 9.31 8.21 -6.06
C THR A 147 9.14 9.04 -7.32
N GLY A 148 9.92 10.10 -7.51
CA GLY A 148 9.71 10.98 -8.65
C GLY A 148 10.78 12.04 -8.85
N THR A 149 10.47 13.02 -9.67
CA THR A 149 11.34 14.17 -9.95
C THR A 149 10.51 15.43 -10.00
N VAL A 150 10.90 16.44 -9.22
CA VAL A 150 10.37 17.80 -9.33
C VAL A 150 11.26 18.59 -10.27
N ARG A 151 10.69 19.14 -11.33
CA ARG A 151 11.36 20.08 -12.23
C ARG A 151 10.89 21.49 -11.92
N VAL A 152 11.84 22.41 -11.80
CA VAL A 152 11.61 23.85 -11.61
C VAL A 152 12.10 24.57 -12.85
N ASP A 153 11.24 25.36 -13.48
CA ASP A 153 11.61 26.18 -14.65
C ASP A 153 12.35 27.48 -14.25
N ALA A 154 12.75 28.29 -15.24
CA ALA A 154 13.46 29.54 -14.99
C ALA A 154 12.61 30.63 -14.32
N ALA A 155 11.28 30.53 -14.38
CA ALA A 155 10.33 31.42 -13.72
C ALA A 155 9.94 30.92 -12.31
N GLY A 156 10.39 29.73 -11.92
CA GLY A 156 10.03 29.10 -10.65
C GLY A 156 8.75 28.25 -10.70
N GLY A 157 8.20 28.00 -11.89
CA GLY A 157 7.10 27.06 -12.09
C GLY A 157 7.56 25.63 -11.81
N THR A 158 6.71 24.82 -11.15
CA THR A 158 7.06 23.46 -10.73
C THR A 158 6.18 22.41 -11.39
N VAL A 159 6.79 21.33 -11.85
CA VAL A 159 6.12 20.14 -12.38
C VAL A 159 6.72 18.90 -11.72
N VAL A 160 5.88 17.92 -11.40
CA VAL A 160 6.27 16.69 -10.71
C VAL A 160 5.80 15.47 -11.52
N ASP A 161 6.76 14.66 -11.95
CA ASP A 161 6.50 13.30 -12.41
C ASP A 161 6.76 12.34 -11.25
N TYR A 162 5.81 11.45 -10.96
CA TYR A 162 5.94 10.51 -9.85
C TYR A 162 5.36 9.13 -10.16
N ARG A 163 5.92 8.13 -9.49
CA ARG A 163 5.39 6.78 -9.36
C ARG A 163 4.84 6.63 -7.95
N PHE A 164 3.59 6.20 -7.85
CA PHE A 164 2.96 5.72 -6.62
C PHE A 164 3.09 4.19 -6.59
N ALA A 165 3.83 3.67 -5.62
CA ALA A 165 4.04 2.24 -5.44
C ALA A 165 3.38 1.79 -4.15
N VAL A 166 2.74 0.62 -4.19
CA VAL A 166 2.09 -0.01 -3.04
C VAL A 166 2.79 -1.33 -2.77
N GLN A 167 3.11 -1.56 -1.51
CA GLN A 167 3.58 -2.84 -1.02
C GLN A 167 3.04 -3.02 0.39
N LYS A 168 2.31 -4.10 0.62
CA LYS A 168 1.73 -4.41 1.94
C LYS A 168 1.79 -5.90 2.21
N ALA A 169 2.13 -6.28 3.43
CA ALA A 169 1.91 -7.63 3.91
C ALA A 169 0.40 -7.86 4.10
N TRP A 170 -0.18 -8.82 3.38
CA TRP A 170 -1.55 -9.26 3.60
C TRP A 170 -1.54 -10.45 4.56
N ASN A 171 -1.78 -10.15 5.83
CA ASN A 171 -1.67 -11.08 6.93
C ASN A 171 -2.81 -10.91 7.95
N PHE A 172 -2.92 -11.90 8.82
CA PHE A 172 -3.80 -11.87 9.98
C PHE A 172 -2.95 -11.91 11.25
N ASP A 173 -2.84 -10.77 11.93
CA ASP A 173 -2.06 -10.70 13.17
C ASP A 173 -2.75 -11.49 14.28
N ARG A 174 -2.09 -12.56 14.77
CA ARG A 174 -2.60 -13.37 15.88
C ARG A 174 -2.84 -12.49 17.10
N GLY A 175 -3.99 -12.67 17.75
CA GLY A 175 -4.41 -11.86 18.90
C GLY A 175 -4.98 -10.49 18.50
N GLY A 176 -4.88 -10.10 17.23
CA GLY A 176 -5.59 -8.97 16.67
C GLY A 176 -7.08 -9.28 16.45
N SER A 177 -7.86 -8.21 16.29
CA SER A 177 -9.26 -8.29 15.89
C SER A 177 -9.66 -7.03 15.16
N GLU A 178 -10.71 -7.13 14.34
CA GLU A 178 -11.33 -5.98 13.68
C GLU A 178 -12.83 -6.13 13.71
N CYS A 179 -13.56 -5.08 14.07
CA CYS A 179 -15.02 -5.11 14.22
C CYS A 179 -15.55 -6.29 15.06
N GLY A 180 -14.81 -6.68 16.12
CA GLY A 180 -15.15 -7.81 16.98
C GLY A 180 -14.88 -9.19 16.38
N ILE A 181 -14.32 -9.26 15.16
CA ILE A 181 -13.90 -10.51 14.53
C ILE A 181 -12.43 -10.76 14.88
N PRO A 182 -12.11 -11.82 15.63
CA PRO A 182 -10.73 -12.16 15.95
C PRO A 182 -10.00 -12.64 14.70
N PHE A 183 -8.74 -12.23 14.54
CA PHE A 183 -7.89 -12.67 13.44
C PHE A 183 -7.26 -14.05 13.66
N THR A 184 -7.18 -14.50 14.91
CA THR A 184 -6.56 -15.79 15.28
C THR A 184 -7.06 -16.99 14.46
N PRO A 185 -8.37 -17.18 14.21
CA PRO A 185 -8.84 -18.30 13.38
C PRO A 185 -8.33 -18.22 11.93
N PHE A 186 -8.19 -17.02 11.38
CA PHE A 186 -7.70 -16.81 10.02
C PHE A 186 -6.19 -17.00 9.97
N ALA A 187 -5.43 -16.38 10.89
CA ALA A 187 -3.98 -16.60 11.03
C ALA A 187 -3.65 -18.09 11.10
N ARG A 188 -4.45 -18.85 11.84
CA ARG A 188 -4.28 -20.30 11.98
C ARG A 188 -4.42 -21.07 10.66
N LEU A 189 -5.19 -20.59 9.68
CA LEU A 189 -5.23 -21.20 8.35
C LEU A 189 -3.89 -21.09 7.63
N HIS A 190 -3.12 -20.01 7.84
CA HIS A 190 -1.74 -19.89 7.37
C HIS A 190 -0.83 -20.92 8.05
N GLU A 191 -0.88 -20.96 9.37
CA GLU A 191 0.02 -21.78 10.18
C GLU A 191 -0.21 -23.27 10.00
N THR A 192 -1.41 -23.67 9.57
CA THR A 192 -1.75 -25.06 9.25
C THR A 192 -1.58 -25.42 7.78
N GLY A 193 -1.19 -24.46 6.94
CA GLY A 193 -1.01 -24.66 5.50
C GLY A 193 -2.30 -24.74 4.69
N LEU A 194 -3.45 -24.40 5.28
CA LEU A 194 -4.76 -24.43 4.62
C LEU A 194 -5.04 -23.18 3.77
N ALA A 195 -4.36 -22.08 4.07
CA ALA A 195 -4.35 -20.84 3.32
C ALA A 195 -2.96 -20.21 3.45
N LYS A 196 -2.62 -19.20 2.66
CA LYS A 196 -1.28 -18.60 2.73
C LYS A 196 -1.32 -17.10 2.55
N GLU A 197 -0.70 -16.40 3.49
CA GLU A 197 -0.49 -14.96 3.46
C GLU A 197 0.45 -14.59 2.30
N PHE A 198 0.36 -13.35 1.84
CA PHE A 198 1.02 -12.92 0.62
C PHE A 198 1.34 -11.43 0.64
N THR A 199 2.23 -11.01 -0.25
CA THR A 199 2.49 -9.60 -0.51
C THR A 199 1.47 -9.04 -1.48
N VAL A 200 0.89 -7.89 -1.16
CA VAL A 200 0.13 -7.08 -2.10
C VAL A 200 1.06 -6.06 -2.74
N THR A 201 0.99 -5.95 -4.07
CA THR A 201 1.73 -4.92 -4.82
C THR A 201 0.80 -4.14 -5.73
N GLY A 202 1.14 -2.90 -6.05
CA GLY A 202 0.38 -2.07 -6.97
C GLY A 202 1.18 -0.86 -7.39
N GLU A 203 0.90 -0.32 -8.58
CA GLU A 203 1.60 0.87 -9.07
C GLU A 203 0.64 1.75 -9.87
N ALA A 204 0.89 3.06 -9.79
CA ALA A 204 0.26 4.11 -10.57
C ALA A 204 1.31 5.18 -10.91
N PHE A 205 1.08 5.93 -11.98
CA PHE A 205 1.99 6.99 -12.44
C PHE A 205 1.22 8.29 -12.60
N GLY A 206 1.83 9.39 -12.18
CA GLY A 206 1.18 10.70 -12.24
C GLY A 206 2.11 11.81 -12.70
N HIS A 207 1.47 12.84 -13.23
CA HIS A 207 2.04 14.11 -13.61
C HIS A 207 1.22 15.21 -12.94
N ALA A 208 1.85 16.09 -12.17
CA ALA A 208 1.17 17.09 -11.37
C ALA A 208 1.98 18.37 -11.21
#